data_AF-A0A6C1SUA6-F1
#
_entry.id   AF-A0A6C1SUA6-F1
#
_cell.length_a   1.000
_cell.length_b   1.000
_cell.length_c   1.000
_cell.angle_alpha   90.00
_cell.angle_beta   90.00
_cell.angle_gamma   90.00
#
_symmetry.space_group_name_H-M   'P 1'
#
loop_
_entity.id
_entity.type
_entity.pdbx_description
1 polymer ?
#
loop_
_entity_poly.entity_id
_entity_poly.type
_entity_poly.pdbx_seq_one_letter_code
_entity_poly.pdbx_strand_id
1 'polypeptide(L)'
;MPRGDLVNLPAASEQRAGAASVPSAGRINAMSVDVEDYFHVSGFSAVIDRSDWERLPRRVDRCCHRVLDIFDQHNVRATFFVLAWVAARHPELVRRMVADGHEVASHGCDHVRVDHQTPEAFFRDAEGSRKALEDISGRPVKGFRAPSFSIGATNLWAFDVLAEAGYRYSSSVYPIRHDHYGLPDAPRFPYHPASDGGLIEIPISTTLAFGRRLPCGGGGFFRLLPYALCARALKRVNSTDGQPGVFYFHPWELDTGQPRITQAPWSKRARHYVNIAKMEAKLQRLLTDFHWGPIDVTFGIH
;
A
#
# COMPACT_ATOMS: atom_id res chain seq x y z
N MET A 1 -7.42 -52.49 2.70
CA MET A 1 -7.48 -51.17 2.04
C MET A 1 -8.60 -50.35 2.69
N PRO A 2 -8.36 -49.64 3.81
CA PRO A 2 -9.35 -48.75 4.37
C PRO A 2 -9.29 -47.37 3.70
N ARG A 3 -10.48 -46.80 3.49
CA ARG A 3 -10.73 -45.50 2.86
C ARG A 3 -10.27 -44.37 3.80
N GLY A 4 -9.63 -43.35 3.24
CA GLY A 4 -9.12 -42.19 3.98
C GLY A 4 -10.25 -41.31 4.50
N ASP A 5 -10.11 -40.92 5.76
CA ASP A 5 -10.98 -39.97 6.45
C ASP A 5 -10.75 -38.55 5.91
N LEU A 6 -11.83 -37.94 5.45
CA LEU A 6 -11.91 -36.52 5.10
C LEU A 6 -11.91 -35.71 6.40
N VAL A 7 -10.86 -34.92 6.62
CA VAL A 7 -10.77 -33.97 7.73
C VAL A 7 -11.79 -32.85 7.50
N ASN A 8 -12.86 -32.85 8.31
CA ASN A 8 -13.84 -31.78 8.40
C ASN A 8 -13.22 -30.55 9.10
N LEU A 9 -13.11 -29.42 8.40
CA LEU A 9 -12.83 -28.12 9.00
C LEU A 9 -14.14 -27.55 9.59
N PRO A 10 -14.15 -27.00 10.82
CA PRO A 10 -15.38 -26.47 11.40
C PRO A 10 -15.78 -25.16 10.71
N ALA A 11 -17.07 -25.05 10.40
CA ALA A 11 -17.69 -23.82 9.92
C ALA A 11 -17.65 -22.75 11.03
N ALA A 12 -17.09 -21.58 10.72
CA ALA A 12 -17.06 -20.45 11.63
C ALA A 12 -18.49 -19.93 11.89
N SER A 13 -18.91 -19.98 13.15
CA SER A 13 -20.20 -19.46 13.62
C SER A 13 -20.20 -17.92 13.63
N GLU A 14 -21.16 -17.31 12.92
CA GLU A 14 -21.45 -15.88 13.00
C GLU A 14 -22.04 -15.53 14.38
N GLN A 15 -21.25 -14.90 15.25
CA GLN A 15 -21.79 -14.21 16.42
C GLN A 15 -22.12 -12.75 16.04
N ARG A 16 -23.42 -12.47 15.90
CA ARG A 16 -23.96 -11.11 15.85
C ARG A 16 -23.93 -10.51 17.25
N ALA A 17 -23.06 -9.54 17.48
CA ALA A 17 -23.15 -8.64 18.62
C ALA A 17 -23.89 -7.36 18.21
N GLY A 18 -25.08 -7.14 18.79
CA GLY A 18 -25.77 -5.88 18.73
C GLY A 18 -25.13 -4.87 19.69
N ALA A 19 -24.84 -3.67 19.19
CA ALA A 19 -24.53 -2.51 20.04
C ALA A 19 -25.22 -1.28 19.45
N ALA A 20 -25.87 -0.54 20.33
CA ALA A 20 -26.67 0.65 20.05
C ALA A 20 -25.88 1.73 19.29
N SER A 21 -26.56 2.43 18.38
CA SER A 21 -26.00 3.48 17.54
C SER A 21 -25.65 4.73 18.35
N VAL A 22 -24.36 4.87 18.68
CA VAL A 22 -23.75 6.14 19.06
C VAL A 22 -23.37 6.89 17.76
N PRO A 23 -23.61 8.20 17.63
CA PRO A 23 -23.16 8.97 16.48
C PRO A 23 -21.63 8.87 16.38
N SER A 24 -21.08 8.40 15.25
CA SER A 24 -19.64 8.18 15.12
C SER A 24 -18.89 9.51 15.19
N ALA A 25 -18.15 9.74 16.28
CA ALA A 25 -16.91 10.51 16.18
C ALA A 25 -16.06 9.86 15.06
N GLY A 26 -15.62 10.65 14.08
CA GLY A 26 -15.05 10.13 12.84
C GLY A 26 -13.89 9.17 13.10
N ARG A 27 -13.98 7.92 12.59
CA ARG A 27 -12.89 6.94 12.70
C ARG A 27 -11.66 7.45 11.94
N ILE A 28 -10.48 7.18 12.48
CA ILE A 28 -9.20 7.44 11.80
C ILE A 28 -8.98 6.35 10.75
N ASN A 29 -8.72 6.75 9.51
CA ASN A 29 -8.32 5.87 8.41
C ASN A 29 -6.79 5.89 8.25
N ALA A 30 -6.21 4.85 7.68
CA ALA A 30 -4.80 4.82 7.35
C ALA A 30 -4.52 5.45 5.99
N MET A 31 -3.73 6.52 5.98
CA MET A 31 -3.18 7.13 4.76
C MET A 31 -1.78 6.58 4.51
N SER A 32 -1.50 6.13 3.30
CA SER A 32 -0.18 5.65 2.92
C SER A 32 0.27 6.12 1.55
N VAL A 33 1.58 6.16 1.35
CA VAL A 33 2.23 6.62 0.13
C VAL A 33 3.31 5.63 -0.28
N ASP A 34 3.23 5.12 -1.50
CA ASP A 34 4.23 4.22 -2.05
C ASP A 34 5.29 5.08 -2.76
N VAL A 35 6.44 5.26 -2.10
CA VAL A 35 7.49 6.17 -2.54
C VAL A 35 8.34 5.50 -3.62
N GLU A 36 7.85 5.67 -4.84
CA GLU A 36 8.50 5.27 -6.07
C GLU A 36 8.53 6.43 -7.06
N ASP A 37 9.57 6.45 -7.91
CA ASP A 37 9.64 7.34 -9.07
C ASP A 37 8.86 6.78 -10.28
N TYR A 38 8.54 7.63 -11.26
CA TYR A 38 7.68 7.25 -12.39
C TYR A 38 8.22 6.08 -13.24
N PHE A 39 9.52 5.81 -13.17
CA PHE A 39 10.19 4.75 -13.93
C PHE A 39 10.31 3.42 -13.17
N HIS A 40 10.04 3.41 -11.86
CA HIS A 40 10.02 2.17 -11.07
C HIS A 40 8.75 1.34 -11.31
N VAL A 41 7.68 1.99 -11.78
CA VAL A 41 6.37 1.38 -11.95
C VAL A 41 6.45 0.11 -12.81
N SER A 42 5.86 -0.99 -12.33
CA SER A 42 5.85 -2.25 -13.08
C SER A 42 5.09 -2.17 -14.41
N GLY A 43 4.37 -1.07 -14.67
CA GLY A 43 3.80 -0.78 -15.98
C GLY A 43 4.84 -0.51 -17.08
N PHE A 44 6.05 -0.10 -16.72
CA PHE A 44 7.12 0.26 -17.65
C PHE A 44 8.34 -0.67 -17.57
N SER A 45 8.32 -1.70 -16.72
CA SER A 45 9.46 -2.63 -16.53
C SER A 45 9.85 -3.41 -17.78
N ALA A 46 8.98 -3.49 -18.80
CA ALA A 46 9.30 -4.13 -20.09
C ALA A 46 10.06 -3.21 -21.06
N VAL A 47 10.13 -1.90 -20.77
CA VAL A 47 10.73 -0.88 -21.64
C VAL A 47 11.74 0.01 -20.94
N ILE A 48 11.82 -0.07 -19.60
CA ILE A 48 12.84 0.60 -18.78
C ILE A 48 13.52 -0.50 -17.97
N ASP A 49 14.80 -0.74 -18.27
CA ASP A 49 15.62 -1.63 -17.47
C ASP A 49 16.10 -0.91 -16.22
N ARG A 50 16.36 -1.66 -15.14
CA ARG A 50 16.90 -1.13 -13.89
C ARG A 50 18.24 -0.42 -14.08
N SER A 51 19.07 -0.90 -15.00
CA SER A 51 20.37 -0.28 -15.31
C SER A 51 20.25 1.12 -15.91
N ASP A 52 19.07 1.52 -16.40
CA ASP A 52 18.82 2.85 -16.94
C ASP A 52 18.40 3.88 -15.87
N TRP A 53 18.03 3.46 -14.66
CA TRP A 53 17.44 4.35 -13.64
C TRP A 53 18.33 5.55 -13.28
N GLU A 54 19.65 5.37 -13.23
CA GLU A 54 20.59 6.45 -12.93
C GLU A 54 20.62 7.55 -14.01
N ARG A 55 20.21 7.22 -15.24
CA ARG A 55 20.20 8.15 -16.37
C ARG A 55 18.86 8.88 -16.51
N LEU A 56 17.82 8.40 -15.84
CA LEU A 56 16.49 8.98 -15.92
C LEU A 56 16.34 10.16 -14.96
N PRO A 57 15.68 11.26 -15.37
CA PRO A 57 15.42 12.37 -14.47
C PRO A 57 14.64 11.92 -13.24
N ARG A 58 15.23 12.03 -12.05
CA ARG A 58 14.54 11.74 -10.80
C ARG A 58 13.51 12.83 -10.49
N ARG A 59 12.30 12.42 -10.17
CA ARG A 59 11.16 13.31 -9.86
C ARG A 59 10.58 13.02 -8.48
N VAL A 60 10.89 11.85 -7.90
CA VAL A 60 10.33 11.37 -6.63
C VAL A 60 10.49 12.37 -5.50
N ASP A 61 11.65 13.02 -5.40
CA ASP A 61 11.96 13.99 -4.32
C ASP A 61 10.99 15.18 -4.31
N ARG A 62 10.93 15.92 -5.43
CA ARG A 62 10.00 17.04 -5.61
C ARG A 62 8.54 16.62 -5.39
N CYS A 63 8.17 15.44 -5.86
CA CYS A 63 6.80 14.93 -5.70
C CYS A 63 6.48 14.62 -4.23
N CYS A 64 7.43 14.00 -3.51
CA CYS A 64 7.25 13.71 -2.08
C CYS A 64 7.22 14.99 -1.25
N HIS A 65 8.05 15.99 -1.56
CA HIS A 65 7.95 17.30 -0.92
C HIS A 65 6.57 17.92 -1.10
N ARG A 66 5.99 17.86 -2.32
CA ARG A 66 4.62 18.32 -2.55
C ARG A 66 3.60 17.55 -1.72
N VAL A 67 3.75 16.23 -1.59
CA VAL A 67 2.87 15.40 -0.76
C VAL A 67 2.97 15.79 0.72
N LEU A 68 4.19 15.96 1.23
CA LEU A 68 4.44 16.38 2.62
C LEU A 68 3.83 17.77 2.89
N ASP A 69 3.98 18.72 1.98
CA ASP A 69 3.38 20.06 2.12
C ASP A 69 1.84 19.99 2.14
N ILE A 70 1.23 19.14 1.31
CA ILE A 70 -0.23 18.92 1.32
C ILE A 70 -0.66 18.27 2.65
N PHE A 71 0.07 17.27 3.14
CA PHE A 71 -0.24 16.64 4.42
C PHE A 71 -0.12 17.62 5.59
N ASP A 72 0.89 18.48 5.60
CA ASP A 72 1.06 19.53 6.61
C ASP A 72 -0.12 20.53 6.59
N GLN A 73 -0.52 21.00 5.41
CA GLN A 73 -1.68 21.91 5.23
C GLN A 73 -2.99 21.32 5.78
N HIS A 74 -3.13 20.00 5.75
CA HIS A 74 -4.30 19.28 6.24
C HIS A 74 -4.11 18.68 7.66
N ASN A 75 -2.96 18.90 8.31
CA ASN A 75 -2.59 18.29 9.59
C ASN A 75 -2.69 16.76 9.60
N VAL A 76 -2.30 16.12 8.50
CA VAL A 76 -2.35 14.67 8.32
C VAL A 76 -0.98 14.05 8.53
N ARG A 77 -0.93 12.99 9.32
CA ARG A 77 0.21 12.05 9.36
C ARG A 77 -0.16 10.77 8.60
N ALA A 78 0.84 10.11 8.05
CA ALA A 78 0.68 9.02 7.08
C ALA A 78 1.87 8.06 7.15
N THR A 79 1.76 6.92 6.49
CA THR A 79 2.85 5.95 6.30
C THR A 79 3.47 6.09 4.92
N PHE A 80 4.77 6.28 4.83
CA PHE A 80 5.51 6.25 3.56
C PHE A 80 6.21 4.90 3.42
N PHE A 81 5.80 4.08 2.45
CA PHE A 81 6.49 2.86 2.06
C PHE A 81 7.61 3.24 1.09
N VAL A 82 8.86 3.21 1.56
CA VAL A 82 10.02 3.76 0.84
C VAL A 82 10.88 2.64 0.26
N LEU A 83 11.25 2.79 -1.01
CA LEU A 83 12.29 1.97 -1.62
C LEU A 83 13.66 2.30 -1.03
N ALA A 84 14.45 1.30 -0.65
CA ALA A 84 15.82 1.53 -0.19
C ALA A 84 16.66 2.26 -1.26
N TRP A 85 16.39 2.00 -2.54
CA TRP A 85 16.99 2.73 -3.66
C TRP A 85 16.74 4.25 -3.60
N VAL A 86 15.50 4.65 -3.28
CA VAL A 86 15.13 6.07 -3.14
C VAL A 86 15.77 6.64 -1.87
N ALA A 87 15.67 5.93 -0.75
CA ALA A 87 16.22 6.38 0.53
C ALA A 87 17.73 6.64 0.46
N ALA A 88 18.49 5.76 -0.21
CA ALA A 88 19.93 5.93 -0.38
C ALA A 88 20.31 7.18 -1.19
N ARG A 89 19.44 7.61 -2.12
CA ARG A 89 19.67 8.76 -3.01
C ARG A 89 19.09 10.06 -2.48
N HIS A 90 18.10 9.97 -1.60
CA HIS A 90 17.39 11.09 -1.00
C HIS A 90 17.23 10.89 0.52
N PRO A 91 18.33 10.73 1.29
CA PRO A 91 18.25 10.46 2.72
C PRO A 91 17.62 11.62 3.50
N GLU A 92 17.79 12.86 3.03
CA GLU A 92 17.14 14.05 3.57
C GLU A 92 15.61 13.98 3.48
N LEU A 93 15.07 13.38 2.43
CA LEU A 93 13.63 13.20 2.26
C LEU A 93 13.07 12.25 3.34
N VAL A 94 13.76 11.13 3.59
CA VAL A 94 13.36 10.18 4.65
C VAL A 94 13.44 10.83 6.03
N ARG A 95 14.52 11.58 6.32
CA ARG A 95 14.64 12.33 7.58
C ARG A 95 13.53 13.37 7.73
N ARG A 96 13.15 14.05 6.65
CA ARG A 96 12.02 14.98 6.65
C ARG A 96 10.71 14.25 6.99
N MET A 97 10.42 13.10 6.37
CA MET A 97 9.22 12.32 6.70
C MET A 97 9.14 12.02 8.21
N VAL A 98 10.25 11.61 8.81
CA VAL A 98 10.35 11.32 10.24
C VAL A 98 10.18 12.57 11.12
N ALA A 99 10.85 13.67 10.75
CA ALA A 99 10.76 14.95 11.47
C ALA A 99 9.32 15.51 11.41
N ASP A 100 8.67 15.36 10.26
CA ASP A 100 7.27 15.63 10.01
C ASP A 100 6.40 14.49 10.56
N GLY A 101 6.82 13.73 11.59
CA GLY A 101 5.98 12.79 12.35
C GLY A 101 5.26 11.70 11.54
N HIS A 102 5.68 11.42 10.31
CA HIS A 102 5.16 10.33 9.51
C HIS A 102 5.84 9.01 9.88
N GLU A 103 5.15 7.90 9.58
CA GLU A 103 5.76 6.57 9.65
C GLU A 103 6.57 6.31 8.38
N VAL A 104 7.77 5.76 8.54
CA VAL A 104 8.57 5.22 7.42
C VAL A 104 8.49 3.70 7.48
N ALA A 105 8.01 3.10 6.40
CA ALA A 105 7.87 1.66 6.19
C ALA A 105 8.67 1.23 4.94
N SER A 106 8.92 -0.07 4.78
CA SER A 106 9.69 -0.61 3.66
C SER A 106 8.84 -0.94 2.44
N HIS A 107 9.36 -0.59 1.26
CA HIS A 107 8.83 -1.03 -0.04
C HIS A 107 9.79 -1.97 -0.80
N GLY A 108 10.70 -2.65 -0.08
CA GLY A 108 11.79 -3.45 -0.66
C GLY A 108 12.99 -2.60 -1.08
N CYS A 109 14.01 -3.21 -1.69
CA CYS A 109 15.20 -2.44 -2.11
C CYS A 109 14.95 -1.71 -3.43
N ASP A 110 14.58 -2.48 -4.45
CA ASP A 110 14.61 -2.06 -5.86
C ASP A 110 13.32 -2.39 -6.61
N HIS A 111 12.19 -2.30 -5.92
CA HIS A 111 10.85 -2.50 -6.50
C HIS A 111 10.70 -3.85 -7.25
N VAL A 112 11.43 -4.88 -6.80
CA VAL A 112 11.34 -6.24 -7.35
C VAL A 112 10.09 -6.89 -6.79
N ARG A 113 9.27 -7.48 -7.67
CA ARG A 113 8.07 -8.19 -7.24
C ARG A 113 8.44 -9.42 -6.43
N VAL A 114 7.64 -9.74 -5.41
CA VAL A 114 7.89 -10.87 -4.50
C VAL A 114 7.68 -12.20 -5.21
N ASP A 115 6.73 -12.29 -6.14
CA ASP A 115 6.49 -13.48 -6.97
C ASP A 115 7.59 -13.78 -7.99
N HIS A 116 8.59 -12.90 -8.12
CA HIS A 116 9.80 -13.10 -8.93
C HIS A 116 11.04 -13.42 -8.09
N GLN A 117 10.89 -13.66 -6.79
CA GLN A 117 11.98 -13.92 -5.86
C GLN A 117 11.84 -15.30 -5.23
N THR A 118 12.98 -15.91 -4.88
CA THR A 118 12.99 -17.06 -3.96
C THR A 118 12.83 -16.57 -2.52
N PRO A 119 12.43 -17.43 -1.57
CA PRO A 119 12.37 -17.07 -0.15
C PRO A 119 13.66 -16.42 0.38
N GLU A 120 14.82 -16.95 0.02
CA GLU A 120 16.14 -16.48 0.48
C GLU A 120 16.53 -15.14 -0.18
N ALA A 121 16.14 -14.94 -1.44
CA ALA A 121 16.33 -13.66 -2.11
C ALA A 121 15.44 -12.58 -1.48
N PHE A 122 14.17 -12.93 -1.22
CA PHE A 122 13.21 -12.02 -0.60
C PHE A 122 13.58 -11.68 0.84
N PHE A 123 14.06 -12.65 1.63
CA PHE A 123 14.57 -12.37 2.98
C PHE A 123 15.69 -11.32 2.95
N ARG A 124 16.67 -11.47 2.06
CA ARG A 124 17.78 -10.51 1.92
C ARG A 124 17.31 -9.14 1.43
N ASP A 125 16.35 -9.09 0.50
CA ASP A 125 15.75 -7.83 0.04
C ASP A 125 15.00 -7.12 1.18
N ALA A 126 14.14 -7.86 1.88
CA ALA A 126 13.32 -7.34 2.97
C ALA A 126 14.17 -6.90 4.16
N GLU A 127 15.15 -7.71 4.57
CA GLU A 127 16.07 -7.37 5.67
C GLU A 127 16.98 -6.19 5.30
N GLY A 128 17.55 -6.19 4.09
CA GLY A 128 18.41 -5.12 3.60
C GLY A 128 17.69 -3.78 3.51
N SER A 129 16.46 -3.79 2.98
CA SER A 129 15.62 -2.59 2.92
C SER A 129 15.27 -2.07 4.31
N ARG A 130 14.90 -2.96 5.24
CA ARG A 130 14.60 -2.59 6.63
C ARG A 130 15.78 -1.87 7.28
N LYS A 131 16.96 -2.51 7.27
CA LYS A 131 18.18 -1.98 7.90
C LYS A 131 18.58 -0.63 7.29
N ALA A 132 18.60 -0.52 5.96
CA ALA A 132 18.95 0.73 5.29
C ALA A 132 18.01 1.89 5.65
N LEU A 133 16.71 1.62 5.79
CA LEU A 133 15.73 2.62 6.20
C LEU A 133 15.84 2.95 7.69
N GLU A 134 16.08 1.97 8.56
CA GLU A 134 16.34 2.18 10.00
C GLU A 134 17.58 3.07 10.21
N ASP A 135 18.67 2.81 9.47
CA ASP A 135 19.92 3.58 9.54
C ASP A 135 19.71 5.06 9.16
N ILE A 136 18.89 5.34 8.15
CA ILE A 136 18.63 6.71 7.68
C ILE A 136 17.59 7.42 8.56
N SER A 137 16.52 6.72 8.92
CA SER A 137 15.37 7.27 9.65
C SER A 137 15.63 7.42 11.16
N GLY A 138 16.56 6.64 11.71
CA GLY A 138 16.78 6.54 13.16
C GLY A 138 15.59 5.97 13.93
N ARG A 139 14.66 5.29 13.24
CA ARG A 139 13.45 4.69 13.82
C ARG A 139 13.30 3.24 13.35
N PRO A 140 12.68 2.35 14.17
CA PRO A 140 12.34 1.01 13.74
C PRO A 140 11.40 1.01 12.53
N VAL A 141 11.67 0.15 11.56
CA VAL A 141 10.83 -0.01 10.36
C VAL A 141 9.97 -1.25 10.53
N LYS A 142 8.70 -1.02 10.90
CA LYS A 142 7.75 -2.08 11.30
C LYS A 142 6.95 -2.66 10.14
N GLY A 143 6.74 -1.86 9.10
CA GLY A 143 5.85 -2.17 7.99
C GLY A 143 6.56 -2.57 6.71
N PHE A 144 5.95 -3.48 5.97
CA PHE A 144 6.35 -3.80 4.60
C PHE A 144 5.16 -3.70 3.63
N ARG A 145 5.39 -3.22 2.42
CA ARG A 145 4.46 -3.35 1.30
C ARG A 145 5.18 -3.92 0.09
N ALA A 146 4.68 -5.03 -0.44
CA ALA A 146 5.21 -5.64 -1.64
C ALA A 146 5.03 -4.73 -2.87
N PRO A 147 6.09 -4.48 -3.67
CA PRO A 147 5.98 -3.88 -4.99
C PRO A 147 4.85 -4.50 -5.81
N SER A 148 3.97 -3.66 -6.35
CA SER A 148 2.78 -4.08 -7.11
C SER A 148 1.82 -5.04 -6.37
N PHE A 149 1.76 -5.05 -5.03
CA PHE A 149 0.93 -6.00 -4.27
C PHE A 149 1.15 -7.46 -4.69
N SER A 150 2.42 -7.83 -4.89
CA SER A 150 2.83 -9.09 -5.52
C SER A 150 2.85 -10.30 -4.59
N ILE A 151 2.26 -10.21 -3.39
CA ILE A 151 1.99 -11.37 -2.54
C ILE A 151 0.59 -11.89 -2.85
N GLY A 152 0.52 -13.15 -3.30
CA GLY A 152 -0.70 -13.82 -3.73
C GLY A 152 -0.66 -15.32 -3.42
N ALA A 153 -1.59 -16.07 -4.04
CA ALA A 153 -1.84 -17.48 -3.70
C ALA A 153 -0.62 -18.40 -3.89
N THR A 154 0.31 -18.04 -4.77
CA THR A 154 1.48 -18.86 -5.12
C THR A 154 2.72 -18.58 -4.26
N ASN A 155 2.70 -17.53 -3.44
CA ASN A 155 3.86 -17.09 -2.66
C ASN A 155 3.49 -16.60 -1.26
N LEU A 156 2.52 -17.25 -0.61
CA LEU A 156 2.12 -16.93 0.78
C LEU A 156 3.25 -17.14 1.79
N TRP A 157 4.29 -17.94 1.44
CA TRP A 157 5.53 -18.07 2.21
C TRP A 157 6.19 -16.71 2.50
N ALA A 158 5.91 -15.68 1.70
CA ALA A 158 6.43 -14.33 1.89
C ALA A 158 6.04 -13.73 3.26
N PHE A 159 4.89 -14.11 3.82
CA PHE A 159 4.49 -13.61 5.14
C PHE A 159 5.38 -14.16 6.26
N ASP A 160 5.74 -15.45 6.20
CA ASP A 160 6.67 -16.04 7.17
C ASP A 160 8.06 -15.40 7.02
N VAL A 161 8.53 -15.17 5.79
CA VAL A 161 9.81 -14.50 5.53
C VAL A 161 9.82 -13.05 6.05
N LEU A 162 8.71 -12.32 5.94
CA LEU A 162 8.61 -10.97 6.51
C LEU A 162 8.65 -10.98 8.04
N ALA A 163 7.98 -11.94 8.67
CA ALA A 163 8.05 -12.13 10.12
C ALA A 163 9.50 -12.41 10.56
N GLU A 164 10.18 -13.35 9.89
CA GLU A 164 11.59 -13.70 10.13
C GLU A 164 12.52 -12.50 9.91
N ALA A 165 12.29 -11.71 8.88
CA ALA A 165 13.06 -10.49 8.58
C ALA A 165 12.85 -9.36 9.61
N GLY A 166 11.90 -9.52 10.54
CA GLY A 166 11.69 -8.63 11.68
C GLY A 166 10.54 -7.63 11.53
N TYR A 167 9.71 -7.74 10.48
CA TYR A 167 8.55 -6.88 10.31
C TYR A 167 7.43 -7.24 11.30
N ARG A 168 6.56 -6.27 11.59
CA ARG A 168 5.38 -6.44 12.46
C ARG A 168 4.08 -6.47 11.68
N TYR A 169 4.03 -5.75 10.57
CA TYR A 169 2.90 -5.80 9.68
C TYR A 169 3.30 -5.77 8.22
N SER A 170 2.41 -6.30 7.38
CA SER A 170 2.44 -6.16 5.94
C SER A 170 1.18 -5.45 5.46
N SER A 171 1.27 -4.67 4.39
CA SER A 171 0.11 -4.10 3.69
C SER A 171 0.25 -4.37 2.20
N SER A 172 0.36 -5.66 1.86
CA SER A 172 0.80 -6.15 0.55
C SER A 172 -0.33 -6.80 -0.25
N VAL A 173 -1.51 -7.00 0.36
CA VAL A 173 -2.65 -7.65 -0.28
C VAL A 173 -3.69 -6.63 -0.69
N TYR A 174 -4.11 -6.70 -1.96
CA TYR A 174 -5.33 -6.08 -2.43
C TYR A 174 -6.40 -7.16 -2.67
N PRO A 175 -7.48 -7.25 -1.87
CA PRO A 175 -8.52 -8.28 -1.97
C PRO A 175 -9.48 -8.13 -3.17
N ILE A 176 -8.94 -7.99 -4.39
CA ILE A 176 -9.65 -7.83 -5.64
C ILE A 176 -9.11 -8.80 -6.70
N ARG A 177 -9.90 -9.04 -7.75
CA ARG A 177 -9.41 -9.70 -8.97
C ARG A 177 -8.85 -8.65 -9.91
N HIS A 178 -7.57 -8.73 -10.23
CA HIS A 178 -6.88 -7.81 -11.12
C HIS A 178 -5.86 -8.57 -11.99
N ASP A 179 -5.43 -7.99 -13.10
CA ASP A 179 -4.63 -8.67 -14.14
C ASP A 179 -3.16 -8.89 -13.75
N HIS A 180 -2.63 -8.08 -12.83
CA HIS A 180 -1.21 -8.12 -12.41
C HIS A 180 -0.97 -8.41 -10.92
N TYR A 181 -2.04 -8.42 -10.12
CA TYR A 181 -1.97 -8.58 -8.67
C TYR A 181 -3.34 -8.91 -8.08
N GLY A 182 -3.36 -9.07 -6.76
CA GLY A 182 -4.57 -9.21 -5.97
C GLY A 182 -4.83 -10.64 -5.53
N LEU A 183 -5.49 -10.76 -4.38
CA LEU A 183 -5.85 -12.02 -3.75
C LEU A 183 -7.35 -12.00 -3.42
N PRO A 184 -8.22 -12.34 -4.39
CA PRO A 184 -9.68 -12.17 -4.26
C PRO A 184 -10.28 -12.84 -3.02
N ASP A 185 -9.68 -13.95 -2.59
CA ASP A 185 -10.17 -14.79 -1.50
C ASP A 185 -9.60 -14.37 -0.13
N ALA A 186 -8.64 -13.44 -0.07
CA ALA A 186 -8.08 -12.94 1.18
C ALA A 186 -9.15 -12.25 2.04
N PRO A 187 -8.98 -12.19 3.37
CA PRO A 187 -9.75 -11.29 4.22
C PRO A 187 -9.66 -9.83 3.73
N ARG A 188 -10.73 -9.06 3.89
CA ARG A 188 -10.78 -7.63 3.53
C ARG A 188 -10.20 -6.71 4.60
N PHE A 189 -10.04 -7.23 5.81
CA PHE A 189 -9.66 -6.53 7.02
C PHE A 189 -8.48 -7.24 7.67
N PRO A 190 -7.83 -6.65 8.68
CA PRO A 190 -6.61 -7.20 9.24
C PRO A 190 -6.74 -8.67 9.69
N TYR A 191 -5.70 -9.45 9.42
CA TYR A 191 -5.60 -10.87 9.76
C TYR A 191 -4.14 -11.28 9.93
N HIS A 192 -3.89 -12.42 10.56
CA HIS A 192 -2.54 -12.94 10.77
C HIS A 192 -2.26 -14.07 9.76
N PRO A 193 -1.51 -13.80 8.67
CA PRO A 193 -1.20 -14.83 7.68
C PRO A 193 0.02 -15.69 8.02
N ALA A 194 0.96 -15.17 8.81
CA ALA A 194 2.19 -15.88 9.16
C ALA A 194 1.88 -17.05 10.10
N SER A 195 2.62 -18.15 9.92
CA SER A 195 2.41 -19.42 10.62
C SER A 195 2.62 -19.30 12.13
N ASP A 196 3.49 -18.39 12.56
CA ASP A 196 3.76 -18.08 13.97
C ASP A 196 2.85 -16.99 14.57
N GLY A 197 1.96 -16.40 13.75
CA GLY A 197 1.09 -15.29 14.12
C GLY A 197 1.82 -13.94 14.31
N GLY A 198 3.14 -13.89 14.09
CA GLY A 198 4.00 -12.74 14.39
C GLY A 198 3.87 -11.55 13.46
N LEU A 199 3.17 -11.72 12.33
CA LEU A 199 2.91 -10.69 11.33
C LEU A 199 1.39 -10.51 11.13
N ILE A 200 0.93 -9.26 11.16
CA ILE A 200 -0.43 -8.91 10.74
C ILE A 200 -0.42 -8.38 9.30
N GLU A 201 -1.27 -8.91 8.43
CA GLU A 201 -1.55 -8.32 7.11
C GLU A 201 -2.71 -7.35 7.24
N ILE A 202 -2.52 -6.13 6.72
CA ILE A 202 -3.46 -5.02 6.70
C ILE A 202 -3.79 -4.70 5.22
N PRO A 203 -4.85 -5.30 4.67
CA PRO A 203 -5.15 -5.21 3.24
C PRO A 203 -5.57 -3.81 2.80
N ILE A 204 -5.33 -3.50 1.51
CA ILE A 204 -5.87 -2.30 0.88
C ILE A 204 -7.40 -2.37 0.84
N SER A 205 -8.05 -1.25 1.17
CA SER A 205 -9.50 -1.23 1.34
C SER A 205 -10.29 -1.58 0.08
N THR A 206 -11.28 -2.43 0.28
CA THR A 206 -12.33 -2.73 -0.69
C THR A 206 -13.69 -2.40 -0.09
N THR A 207 -14.69 -2.19 -0.94
CA THR A 207 -16.09 -2.09 -0.53
C THR A 207 -16.91 -3.19 -1.19
N LEU A 208 -17.99 -3.64 -0.56
CA LEU A 208 -18.92 -4.60 -1.17
C LEU A 208 -20.07 -3.85 -1.83
N ALA A 209 -20.24 -4.06 -3.13
CA ALA A 209 -21.39 -3.56 -3.89
C ALA A 209 -21.82 -4.60 -4.92
N PHE A 210 -23.13 -4.85 -5.01
CA PHE A 210 -23.73 -5.82 -5.94
C PHE A 210 -23.12 -7.23 -5.83
N GLY A 211 -22.83 -7.69 -4.61
CA GLY A 211 -22.19 -8.99 -4.37
C GLY A 211 -20.73 -9.08 -4.81
N ARG A 212 -20.11 -7.96 -5.19
CA ARG A 212 -18.71 -7.91 -5.65
C ARG A 212 -17.86 -7.04 -4.75
N ARG A 213 -16.59 -7.41 -4.62
CA ARG A 213 -15.55 -6.57 -4.00
C ARG A 213 -15.10 -5.54 -5.02
N LEU A 214 -15.28 -4.27 -4.68
CA LEU A 214 -14.82 -3.15 -5.49
C LEU A 214 -13.64 -2.46 -4.79
N PRO A 215 -12.62 -2.04 -5.55
CA PRO A 215 -11.49 -1.28 -5.02
C PRO A 215 -11.94 0.08 -4.49
N CYS A 216 -11.46 0.46 -3.30
CA CYS A 216 -11.71 1.80 -2.75
C CYS A 216 -10.51 2.40 -2.00
N GLY A 217 -9.41 1.66 -1.87
CA GLY A 217 -8.21 2.10 -1.18
C GLY A 217 -7.20 2.87 -2.04
N GLY A 218 -7.62 3.51 -3.14
CA GLY A 218 -6.74 4.40 -3.91
C GLY A 218 -6.26 3.87 -5.25
N GLY A 219 -5.03 4.23 -5.62
CA GLY A 219 -4.39 3.92 -6.90
C GLY A 219 -5.17 4.37 -8.15
N GLY A 220 -4.97 3.66 -9.27
CA GLY A 220 -5.59 4.00 -10.55
C GLY A 220 -7.12 4.12 -10.52
N PHE A 221 -7.80 3.35 -9.66
CA PHE A 221 -9.25 3.45 -9.49
C PHE A 221 -9.67 4.81 -8.94
N PHE A 222 -8.95 5.32 -7.95
CA PHE A 222 -9.20 6.66 -7.42
C PHE A 222 -8.95 7.72 -8.49
N ARG A 223 -7.93 7.60 -9.33
CA ARG A 223 -7.70 8.58 -10.40
C ARG A 223 -8.76 8.53 -11.52
N LEU A 224 -9.31 7.35 -11.82
CA LEU A 224 -10.29 7.17 -12.90
C LEU A 224 -11.73 7.48 -12.49
N LEU A 225 -12.16 7.09 -11.30
CA LEU A 225 -13.55 7.19 -10.87
C LEU A 225 -13.92 8.61 -10.37
N PRO A 226 -15.18 9.05 -10.46
CA PRO A 226 -15.64 10.26 -9.81
C PRO A 226 -15.39 10.25 -8.29
N TYR A 227 -14.96 11.39 -7.72
CA TYR A 227 -14.65 11.51 -6.29
C TYR A 227 -15.79 11.03 -5.40
N ALA A 228 -17.03 11.42 -5.70
CA ALA A 228 -18.20 11.04 -4.90
C ALA A 228 -18.39 9.52 -4.77
N LEU A 229 -18.02 8.75 -5.80
CA LEU A 229 -18.08 7.28 -5.73
C LEU A 229 -17.00 6.72 -4.81
N CYS A 230 -15.77 7.25 -4.90
CA CYS A 230 -14.66 6.86 -4.03
C CYS A 230 -14.99 7.18 -2.56
N ALA A 231 -15.45 8.41 -2.29
CA ALA A 231 -15.83 8.84 -0.95
C ALA A 231 -16.99 8.00 -0.39
N ARG A 232 -18.01 7.70 -1.21
CA ARG A 232 -19.12 6.83 -0.78
C ARG A 232 -18.65 5.41 -0.46
N ALA A 233 -17.72 4.87 -1.24
CA ALA A 233 -17.15 3.55 -1.01
C ALA A 233 -16.37 3.49 0.31
N LEU A 234 -15.51 4.48 0.57
CA LEU A 234 -14.75 4.58 1.82
C LEU A 234 -15.67 4.82 3.03
N LYS A 235 -16.67 5.71 2.88
CA LYS A 235 -17.68 5.94 3.92
C LYS A 235 -18.44 4.66 4.28
N ARG A 236 -18.73 3.80 3.30
CA ARG A 236 -19.35 2.49 3.54
C ARG A 236 -18.45 1.59 4.37
N VAL A 237 -17.14 1.57 4.11
CA VAL A 237 -16.17 0.84 4.95
C VAL A 237 -16.24 1.35 6.40
N ASN A 238 -16.24 2.65 6.61
CA ASN A 238 -16.28 3.23 7.96
C ASN A 238 -17.62 3.04 8.70
N SER A 239 -18.74 3.20 8.00
CA SER A 239 -20.06 3.24 8.63
C SER A 239 -20.79 1.90 8.61
N THR A 240 -20.72 1.16 7.51
CA THR A 240 -21.43 -0.11 7.33
C THR A 240 -20.59 -1.28 7.83
N ASP A 241 -19.31 -1.33 7.46
CA ASP A 241 -18.44 -2.41 7.90
C ASP A 241 -17.84 -2.14 9.30
N GLY A 242 -17.88 -0.88 9.75
CA GLY A 242 -17.35 -0.48 11.07
C GLY A 242 -15.82 -0.47 11.16
N GLN A 243 -15.12 -0.48 10.03
CA GLN A 243 -13.67 -0.67 9.95
C GLN A 243 -12.95 0.62 9.50
N PRO A 244 -11.70 0.85 9.91
CA PRO A 244 -10.82 1.83 9.29
C PRO A 244 -10.59 1.50 7.80
N GLY A 245 -10.54 2.52 6.97
CA GLY A 245 -10.06 2.39 5.59
C GLY A 245 -8.54 2.46 5.52
N VAL A 246 -7.96 1.86 4.49
CA VAL A 246 -6.54 1.87 4.14
C VAL A 246 -6.45 2.39 2.71
N PHE A 247 -5.86 3.57 2.57
CA PHE A 247 -5.73 4.27 1.30
C PHE A 247 -4.26 4.41 0.91
N TYR A 248 -3.96 4.25 -0.38
CA TYR A 248 -2.62 4.46 -0.92
C TYR A 248 -2.65 5.22 -2.25
N PHE A 249 -1.55 5.91 -2.53
CA PHE A 249 -1.24 6.48 -3.84
C PHE A 249 0.27 6.65 -3.98
N HIS A 250 0.73 7.03 -5.17
CA HIS A 250 2.15 7.26 -5.42
C HIS A 250 2.44 8.75 -5.62
N PRO A 251 3.61 9.26 -5.18
CA PRO A 251 4.00 10.65 -5.37
C PRO A 251 3.97 11.10 -6.84
N TRP A 252 4.39 10.22 -7.76
CA TRP A 252 4.38 10.53 -9.20
C TRP A 252 2.98 10.82 -9.75
N GLU A 253 1.91 10.41 -9.06
CA GLU A 253 0.53 10.73 -9.47
C GLU A 253 0.18 12.21 -9.31
N LEU A 254 1.02 13.00 -8.61
CA LEU A 254 0.92 14.45 -8.54
C LEU A 254 1.78 15.16 -9.61
N ASP A 255 2.60 14.42 -10.35
CA ASP A 255 3.50 14.98 -11.36
C ASP A 255 2.89 15.01 -12.76
N THR A 256 2.25 16.13 -13.10
CA THR A 256 1.71 16.37 -14.44
C THR A 256 2.78 16.56 -15.51
N GLY A 257 4.01 16.90 -15.13
CA GLY A 257 5.11 17.20 -16.04
C GLY A 257 6.11 16.06 -16.21
N GLN A 258 5.80 14.85 -15.75
CA GLN A 258 6.72 13.70 -15.84
C GLN A 258 6.98 13.30 -17.30
N PRO A 259 8.16 12.72 -17.60
CA PRO A 259 8.47 12.20 -18.93
C PRO A 259 7.42 11.20 -19.45
N ARG A 260 7.15 11.25 -20.76
CA ARG A 260 6.20 10.35 -21.42
C ARG A 260 6.93 9.14 -21.99
N ILE A 261 6.65 7.97 -21.44
CA ILE A 261 7.22 6.69 -21.89
C ILE A 261 6.43 6.21 -23.11
N THR A 262 6.78 6.71 -24.29
CA THR A 262 6.05 6.45 -25.53
C THR A 262 6.17 5.01 -26.01
N GLN A 263 7.27 4.33 -25.67
CA GLN A 263 7.55 2.94 -26.01
C GLN A 263 6.69 1.92 -25.25
N ALA A 264 6.07 2.32 -24.13
CA ALA A 264 5.22 1.43 -23.35
C ALA A 264 3.88 1.15 -24.08
N PRO A 265 3.26 -0.03 -23.86
CA PRO A 265 1.94 -0.35 -24.39
C PRO A 265 0.90 0.73 -24.03
N TRP A 266 -0.02 1.00 -24.97
CA TRP A 266 -1.02 2.06 -24.80
C TRP A 266 -1.84 1.89 -23.50
N SER A 267 -2.15 0.65 -23.12
CA SER A 267 -2.94 0.33 -21.93
C SER A 267 -2.21 0.72 -20.64
N LYS A 268 -0.90 0.51 -20.58
CA LYS A 268 -0.03 0.93 -19.46
C LYS A 268 0.07 2.44 -19.40
N ARG A 269 0.28 3.10 -20.54
CA ARG A 269 0.30 4.57 -20.65
C ARG A 269 -1.03 5.18 -20.22
N ALA A 270 -2.16 4.59 -20.63
CA ALA A 270 -3.48 5.06 -20.22
C ALA A 270 -3.67 4.97 -18.70
N ARG A 271 -3.34 3.81 -18.11
CA ARG A 271 -3.38 3.65 -16.65
C ARG A 271 -2.45 4.62 -15.93
N HIS A 272 -1.29 4.95 -16.50
CA HIS A 272 -0.32 5.86 -15.88
C HIS A 272 -0.72 7.34 -15.96
N TYR A 273 -1.22 7.81 -17.11
CA TYR A 273 -1.36 9.26 -17.36
C TYR A 273 -2.79 9.82 -17.31
N VAL A 274 -3.82 8.98 -17.49
CA VAL A 274 -5.21 9.48 -17.56
C VAL A 274 -5.61 10.16 -16.25
N ASN A 275 -6.24 11.34 -16.32
CA ASN A 275 -6.72 12.12 -15.17
C ASN A 275 -5.63 12.51 -14.12
N ILE A 276 -4.34 12.44 -14.45
CA ILE A 276 -3.28 12.76 -13.49
C ILE A 276 -3.39 14.20 -12.94
N ALA A 277 -3.76 15.16 -13.79
CA ALA A 277 -3.99 16.55 -13.39
C ALA A 277 -5.14 16.74 -12.38
N LYS A 278 -6.01 15.73 -12.19
CA LYS A 278 -7.10 15.77 -11.20
C LYS A 278 -6.71 15.18 -9.85
N MET A 279 -5.58 14.48 -9.77
CA MET A 279 -5.21 13.71 -8.58
C MET A 279 -5.06 14.60 -7.35
N GLU A 280 -4.31 15.71 -7.47
CA GLU A 280 -4.01 16.58 -6.34
C GLU A 280 -5.28 17.19 -5.71
N ALA A 281 -6.17 17.77 -6.54
CA ALA A 281 -7.43 18.35 -6.06
C ALA A 281 -8.34 17.30 -5.40
N LYS A 282 -8.35 16.08 -5.93
CA LYS A 282 -9.10 14.96 -5.34
C LYS A 282 -8.50 14.49 -4.02
N LEU A 283 -7.18 14.44 -3.92
CA LEU A 283 -6.47 14.09 -2.70
C LEU A 283 -6.76 15.12 -1.60
N GLN A 284 -6.61 16.42 -1.87
CA GLN A 284 -6.93 17.47 -0.89
C GLN A 284 -8.37 17.35 -0.38
N ARG A 285 -9.34 17.11 -1.28
CA ARG A 285 -10.73 16.88 -0.89
C ARG A 285 -10.90 15.63 0.00
N LEU A 286 -10.19 14.55 -0.32
CA LEU A 286 -10.18 13.32 0.47
C LEU A 286 -9.62 13.56 1.89
N LEU A 287 -8.56 14.37 2.00
CA LEU A 287 -7.95 14.73 3.27
C LEU A 287 -8.85 15.63 4.13
N THR A 288 -9.69 16.45 3.51
CA THR A 288 -10.71 17.25 4.22
C THR A 288 -11.91 16.41 4.68
N ASP A 289 -12.40 15.50 3.84
CA ASP A 289 -13.66 14.78 4.10
C ASP A 289 -13.52 13.63 5.11
N PHE A 290 -12.29 13.19 5.43
CA PHE A 290 -12.01 12.04 6.30
C PHE A 290 -10.85 12.33 7.27
N HIS A 291 -10.79 11.57 8.37
CA HIS A 291 -9.67 11.63 9.32
C HIS A 291 -8.63 10.58 8.96
N TRP A 292 -7.35 10.94 9.09
CA TRP A 292 -6.23 10.13 8.61
C TRP A 292 -5.11 10.03 9.63
N GLY A 293 -4.45 8.89 9.65
CA GLY A 293 -3.24 8.65 10.42
C GLY A 293 -2.31 7.65 9.72
N PRO A 294 -1.10 7.45 10.26
CA PRO A 294 -0.23 6.33 9.89
C PRO A 294 -0.89 4.98 10.17
N ILE A 295 -0.47 3.94 9.45
CA ILE A 295 -0.95 2.57 9.61
C ILE A 295 -0.67 2.05 11.03
N ASP A 296 0.55 2.22 11.53
CA ASP A 296 0.91 1.73 12.86
C ASP A 296 0.04 2.34 13.96
N VAL A 297 -0.22 3.66 13.91
CA VAL A 297 -1.12 4.34 14.85
C VAL A 297 -2.57 3.89 14.66
N THR A 298 -3.04 3.77 13.41
CA THR A 298 -4.44 3.42 13.10
C THR A 298 -4.80 2.02 13.58
N PHE A 299 -3.85 1.08 13.51
CA PHE A 299 -4.06 -0.34 13.86
C PHE A 299 -3.36 -0.77 15.15
N GLY A 300 -2.74 0.14 15.90
CA GLY A 300 -2.13 -0.15 17.20
C GLY A 300 -0.89 -1.05 17.12
N ILE A 301 -0.05 -0.85 16.09
CA ILE A 301 1.18 -1.63 15.89
C ILE A 301 2.33 -0.98 16.65
N HIS A 302 2.79 -1.65 17.71
CA HIS A 302 3.89 -1.20 18.58
C HIS A 302 5.24 -1.77 18.13
#